data_AF-A0A7W6L1G9-F1
#
_entry.id   AF-A0A7W6L1G9-F1
#
_cell.length_a   1.000
_cell.length_b   1.000
_cell.length_c   1.000
_cell.angle_alpha   90.00
_cell.angle_beta   90.00
_cell.angle_gamma   90.00
#
_symmetry.space_group_name_H-M   'P 1'
#
loop_
_entity.id
_entity.type
_entity.pdbx_description
1 polymer ?
#
loop_
_entity_poly.entity_id
_entity_poly.type
_entity_poly.pdbx_seq_one_letter_code
_entity_poly.pdbx_strand_id
1 'polypeptide(L)'
;MLVGCRASRHNRCVLRGQPLAAIHPEQGQVEVYLDAPAQHPEQGLLEMEVHAPYRQLAPGAQMRAQEQWILLQYSGADEPQAQQQFLCSKAQELELQQACVVSSASP
;
A
#
# COMPACT_ATOMS: atom_id res chain seq x y z
N MET A 1 13.32 3.00 6.07
CA MET A 1 13.22 4.18 6.96
C MET A 1 11.82 4.13 7.52
N LEU A 2 11.65 3.90 8.83
CA LEU A 2 10.32 3.73 9.44
C LEU A 2 9.52 5.04 9.35
N VAL A 3 8.31 4.97 8.79
CA VAL A 3 7.35 6.08 8.76
C VAL A 3 6.02 5.56 9.26
N GLY A 4 5.68 5.90 10.51
CA GLY A 4 4.42 5.50 11.16
C GLY A 4 3.24 6.32 10.66
N CYS A 5 2.16 5.64 10.29
CA CYS A 5 0.94 6.24 9.77
C CYS A 5 -0.22 5.90 10.72
N ARG A 6 -1.06 6.89 11.04
CA ARG A 6 -2.16 6.74 12.00
C ARG A 6 -3.25 5.85 11.41
N ALA A 7 -3.51 4.71 12.06
CA ALA A 7 -4.36 3.67 11.52
C ALA A 7 -5.86 3.92 11.76
N SER A 8 -6.66 3.92 10.70
CA SER A 8 -8.08 3.54 10.74
C SER A 8 -8.33 2.45 9.69
N ARG A 9 -9.43 1.70 9.86
CA ARG A 9 -9.49 0.24 9.61
C ARG A 9 -9.38 -0.27 8.17
N HIS A 10 -9.15 0.55 7.15
CA HIS A 10 -9.11 0.07 5.77
C HIS A 10 -8.18 0.90 4.89
N ASN A 11 -6.99 0.36 4.59
CA ASN A 11 -5.97 0.99 3.76
C ASN A 11 -5.84 0.25 2.43
N ARG A 12 -5.93 0.95 1.29
CA ARG A 12 -5.58 0.43 -0.03
C ARG A 12 -4.34 1.15 -0.54
N CYS A 13 -3.24 0.42 -0.70
CA CYS A 13 -1.99 0.94 -1.25
C CYS A 13 -1.92 0.65 -2.75
N VAL A 14 -1.53 1.66 -3.55
CA VAL A 14 -1.26 1.50 -4.99
C VAL A 14 0.24 1.42 -5.19
N LEU A 15 0.71 0.36 -5.83
CA LEU A 15 2.12 0.00 -5.90
C LEU A 15 2.51 -0.30 -7.34
N ARG A 16 3.68 0.18 -7.76
CA ARG A 16 4.26 -0.24 -9.03
C ARG A 16 4.89 -1.63 -8.84
N GLY A 17 4.18 -2.67 -9.26
CA GLY A 17 4.61 -4.06 -9.08
C GLY A 17 5.91 -4.39 -9.82
N GLN A 18 6.75 -5.21 -9.19
CA GLN A 18 7.86 -5.87 -9.87
C GLN A 18 7.36 -7.15 -10.54
N PRO A 19 8.04 -7.63 -11.60
CA PRO A 19 7.77 -8.97 -12.12
C PRO A 19 8.02 -10.02 -11.03
N LEU A 20 7.21 -11.09 -10.97
CA LEU A 20 7.29 -12.14 -9.94
C LEU A 20 8.71 -12.71 -9.76
N ALA A 21 9.45 -12.89 -10.85
CA ALA A 21 10.82 -13.39 -10.82
C ALA A 21 11.83 -12.45 -10.11
N ALA A 22 11.45 -11.19 -9.88
CA ALA A 22 12.24 -10.19 -9.16
C ALA A 22 11.74 -9.98 -7.73
N ILE A 23 10.77 -10.77 -7.26
CA ILE A 23 10.28 -10.75 -5.88
C ILE A 23 10.97 -11.91 -5.14
N HIS A 24 11.41 -11.67 -3.90
CA HIS A 24 12.02 -12.72 -3.09
C HIS A 24 10.99 -13.84 -2.83
N PRO A 25 11.36 -15.12 -2.94
CA PRO A 25 10.39 -16.24 -2.86
C PRO A 25 9.67 -16.34 -1.50
N GLU A 26 10.26 -15.81 -0.43
CA GLU A 26 9.70 -15.85 0.92
C GLU A 26 9.11 -14.51 1.38
N GLN A 27 9.16 -13.46 0.55
CA GLN A 27 8.72 -12.12 0.94
C GLN A 27 7.76 -11.52 -0.09
N GLY A 28 6.86 -10.66 0.39
CA GLY A 28 6.00 -9.88 -0.48
C GLY A 28 6.77 -8.74 -1.16
N GLN A 29 6.35 -8.35 -2.37
CA GLN A 29 6.80 -7.06 -2.92
C GLN A 29 6.44 -5.90 -1.99
N VAL A 30 5.28 -6.02 -1.32
CA VAL A 30 4.82 -5.12 -0.28
C VAL A 30 4.22 -5.91 0.87
N GLU A 31 4.55 -5.46 2.08
CA GLU A 31 4.07 -6.02 3.33
C GLU A 31 3.44 -4.89 4.15
N VAL A 32 2.32 -5.20 4.81
CA VAL A 32 1.56 -4.24 5.61
C VAL A 32 1.25 -4.88 6.95
N TYR A 33 1.73 -4.26 8.02
CA TYR A 33 1.49 -4.70 9.38
C TYR A 33 0.62 -3.68 10.10
N LEU A 34 -0.47 -4.16 10.70
CA LEU A 34 -1.42 -3.32 11.42
C LEU A 34 -1.49 -3.81 12.86
N ASP A 35 -1.02 -2.99 13.78
CA ASP A 35 -1.28 -3.13 15.20
C ASP A 35 -2.26 -2.04 15.62
N ALA A 36 -3.56 -2.35 15.67
CA ALA A 36 -4.58 -1.38 16.00
C ALA A 36 -5.52 -1.95 17.09
N PRO A 37 -5.24 -1.66 18.38
CA PRO A 37 -6.08 -2.11 19.48
C PRO A 37 -7.53 -1.64 19.28
N ALA A 38 -8.49 -2.58 19.35
CA ALA A 38 -9.88 -2.27 19.04
C ALA A 38 -10.50 -1.18 19.93
N GLN A 39 -10.05 -1.10 21.19
CA GLN A 39 -10.51 -0.14 22.21
C GLN A 39 -9.83 1.22 22.09
N HIS A 40 -8.61 1.25 21.53
CA HIS A 40 -7.76 2.44 21.42
C HIS A 40 -7.16 2.56 20.01
N PRO A 41 -7.98 2.65 18.96
CA PRO A 41 -7.49 2.71 17.59
C PRO A 41 -6.59 3.93 17.33
N GLU A 42 -6.74 5.00 18.12
CA GLU A 42 -5.87 6.18 18.08
C GLU A 42 -4.42 5.92 18.48
N GLN A 43 -4.16 4.79 19.16
CA GLN A 43 -2.85 4.30 19.53
C GLN A 43 -2.31 3.28 18.53
N GLY A 44 -3.07 2.97 17.48
CA GLY A 44 -2.69 1.99 16.47
C GLY A 44 -1.51 2.46 15.61
N LEU A 45 -0.70 1.48 15.21
CA LEU A 45 0.43 1.60 14.31
C LEU A 45 0.11 0.87 12.99
N LEU A 46 0.29 1.59 11.88
CA LEU A 46 0.44 0.99 10.55
C LEU A 46 1.92 1.05 10.15
N GLU A 47 2.49 -0.11 9.86
CA GLU A 47 3.79 -0.25 9.20
C GLU A 47 3.59 -0.73 7.76
N MET A 48 4.36 -0.14 6.84
CA MET A 48 4.34 -0.45 5.43
C MET A 48 5.78 -0.68 4.99
N GLU A 49 6.01 -1.80 4.30
CA GLU A 49 7.32 -2.19 3.82
C GLU A 49 7.27 -2.46 2.31
N VAL A 50 8.23 -1.91 1.57
CA VAL A 50 8.44 -2.15 0.15
C VAL A 50 9.80 -2.81 -0.02
N HIS A 51 9.84 -3.96 -0.70
CA HIS A 51 11.11 -4.60 -1.05
C HIS A 51 11.58 -4.15 -2.42
N ALA A 52 12.87 -3.82 -2.53
CA ALA A 52 13.47 -3.61 -3.84
C ALA A 52 13.59 -4.95 -4.61
N PRO A 53 13.82 -4.94 -5.93
CA PRO A 53 13.99 -6.17 -6.70
C PRO A 53 15.05 -7.10 -6.09
N TYR A 54 14.69 -8.37 -5.90
CA TYR A 54 15.58 -9.41 -5.43
C TYR A 54 16.62 -9.73 -6.52
N ARG A 55 17.88 -9.37 -6.27
CA ARG A 55 18.99 -9.59 -7.21
C ARG A 55 20.32 -9.73 -6.50
N GLN A 56 21.21 -10.51 -7.09
CA GLN A 56 22.60 -10.59 -6.64
C GLN A 56 23.40 -9.43 -7.21
N LEU A 57 24.21 -8.79 -6.37
CA LEU A 57 25.14 -7.72 -6.78
C LEU A 57 26.58 -8.24 -6.74
N ALA A 58 27.35 -7.90 -7.76
CA ALA A 58 28.81 -8.09 -7.73
C ALA A 58 29.45 -7.10 -6.74
N PRO A 59 30.68 -7.38 -6.25
CA PRO A 59 31.41 -6.42 -5.42
C PRO A 59 31.54 -5.05 -6.10
N GLY A 60 31.21 -3.98 -5.37
CA GLY A 60 31.24 -2.60 -5.89
C GLY A 60 30.02 -2.19 -6.73
N ALA A 61 29.12 -3.13 -7.07
CA ALA A 61 27.86 -2.78 -7.73
C ALA A 61 26.87 -2.14 -6.73
N GLN A 62 25.98 -1.31 -7.25
CA GLN A 62 24.97 -0.61 -6.45
C GLN A 62 23.56 -0.88 -6.99
N MET A 63 22.59 -0.74 -6.10
CA MET A 63 21.17 -0.68 -6.47
C MET A 63 20.52 0.55 -5.87
N ARG A 64 19.54 1.08 -6.58
CA ARG A 64 18.69 2.15 -6.10
C ARG A 64 17.24 1.68 -6.24
N ALA A 65 16.49 1.83 -5.17
CA ALA A 65 15.04 1.75 -5.18
C ALA A 65 14.50 3.10 -4.74
N GLN A 66 13.30 3.41 -5.20
CA GLN A 66 12.54 4.57 -4.77
C GLN A 66 11.16 4.09 -4.40
N GLU A 67 10.71 4.53 -3.23
CA GLU A 67 9.35 4.37 -2.77
C GLU A 67 8.71 5.74 -2.63
N GLN A 68 7.40 5.82 -2.92
CA GLN A 68 6.59 6.99 -2.67
C GLN A 68 5.29 6.51 -2.04
N TRP A 69 4.98 7.08 -0.88
CA TRP A 69 3.76 6.79 -0.13
C TRP A 69 2.91 8.04 -0.07
N ILE A 70 1.60 7.89 -0.29
CA ILE A 70 0.63 8.98 -0.16
C ILE A 70 -0.32 8.58 0.96
N LEU A 71 -0.29 9.34 2.05
CA LEU A 71 -1.22 9.20 3.15
C LEU A 71 -2.42 10.10 2.93
N LEU A 72 -3.61 9.51 3.01
CA LEU A 72 -4.87 10.21 2.83
C LEU A 72 -5.72 10.06 4.08
N GLN A 73 -6.14 11.17 4.67
CA GLN A 73 -7.06 11.14 5.79
C GLN A 73 -8.44 10.70 5.28
N TYR A 74 -8.96 9.60 5.83
CA TYR A 74 -10.31 9.15 5.57
C TYR A 74 -11.24 9.51 6.73
N SER A 75 -12.27 10.29 6.45
CA SER A 75 -13.28 10.72 7.42
C SER A 75 -14.70 10.24 7.06
N GLY A 76 -14.82 9.32 6.10
CA GLY A 76 -16.10 8.75 5.68
C GLY A 76 -16.59 7.65 6.62
N ALA A 77 -17.73 7.04 6.27
CA ALA A 77 -18.29 5.92 7.02
C ALA A 77 -17.35 4.71 7.02
N ASP A 78 -17.35 3.90 8.09
CA ASP A 78 -16.58 2.65 8.14
C ASP A 78 -17.28 1.53 7.35
N GLU A 79 -17.52 1.79 6.06
CA GLU A 79 -18.18 0.90 5.12
C GLU A 79 -17.27 0.66 3.91
N PRO A 80 -17.09 -0.60 3.47
CA PRO A 80 -16.22 -0.93 2.34
C PRO A 80 -16.52 -0.13 1.06
N GLN A 81 -17.81 0.14 0.79
CA GLN A 81 -18.23 0.90 -0.39
C GLN A 81 -17.82 2.38 -0.29
N ALA A 82 -18.01 3.00 0.87
CA ALA A 82 -17.62 4.40 1.10
C ALA A 82 -16.09 4.59 1.03
N GLN A 83 -15.32 3.61 1.53
CA GLN A 83 -13.86 3.60 1.45
C GLN A 83 -13.39 3.42 0.01
N GLN A 84 -13.98 2.47 -0.73
CA GLN A 84 -13.66 2.26 -2.14
C GLN A 84 -13.93 3.52 -2.96
N GLN A 85 -15.08 4.17 -2.77
CA GLN A 85 -15.43 5.40 -3.47
C GLN A 85 -14.42 6.52 -3.19
N PHE A 86 -14.03 6.72 -1.92
CA PHE A 86 -13.00 7.68 -1.56
C PHE A 86 -11.64 7.37 -2.19
N LEU A 87 -11.20 6.11 -2.12
CA LEU A 87 -9.94 5.69 -2.73
C LEU A 87 -9.96 5.90 -4.25
N CYS A 88 -11.11 5.70 -4.90
CA CYS A 88 -11.24 5.93 -6.33
C CYS A 88 -11.28 7.40 -6.73
N SER A 89 -11.93 8.27 -5.95
CA SER A 89 -11.82 9.70 -6.22
C SER A 89 -10.39 10.19 -6.06
N LYS A 90 -9.66 9.71 -5.04
CA LYS A 90 -8.24 10.04 -4.84
C LYS A 90 -7.32 9.45 -5.90
N ALA A 91 -7.57 8.24 -6.36
CA ALA A 91 -6.84 7.67 -7.49
C ALA A 91 -6.98 8.53 -8.75
N GLN A 92 -8.17 9.08 -9.02
CA GLN A 92 -8.40 9.97 -10.14
C GLN A 92 -7.67 11.32 -9.97
N GLU A 93 -7.77 11.93 -8.79
CA GLU A 93 -7.06 13.19 -8.47
C GLU A 93 -5.53 13.05 -8.56
N LEU A 94 -5.01 11.89 -8.18
CA LEU A 94 -3.58 11.58 -8.15
C LEU A 94 -3.07 10.92 -9.44
N GLU A 95 -3.93 10.79 -10.46
CA GLU A 95 -3.61 10.19 -11.76
C GLU A 95 -3.05 8.76 -11.65
N LEU A 96 -3.50 8.00 -10.65
CA LEU A 96 -3.06 6.63 -10.38
C LEU A 96 -3.76 5.65 -11.33
N GLN A 97 -3.04 5.21 -12.36
CA GLN A 97 -3.55 4.26 -13.34
C GLN A 97 -3.86 2.90 -12.69
N GLN A 98 -4.97 2.28 -13.10
CA GLN A 98 -5.41 0.94 -12.67
C GLN A 98 -5.67 0.78 -11.16
N ALA A 99 -5.66 1.86 -10.38
CA ALA A 99 -5.93 1.84 -8.94
C ALA A 99 -7.40 1.52 -8.61
N CYS A 100 -8.30 1.87 -9.54
CA CYS A 100 -9.73 1.59 -9.44
C CYS A 100 -10.25 0.90 -10.68
N VAL A 101 -10.33 -0.42 -10.58
CA VAL A 101 -11.12 -1.23 -11.49
C VAL A 101 -12.50 -1.38 -10.85
N VAL A 102 -13.52 -0.81 -11.48
CA VAL A 102 -14.90 -1.17 -11.15
C VAL A 102 -15.03 -2.61 -11.60
N SER A 103 -15.18 -3.55 -10.65
CA SER A 103 -15.55 -4.91 -11.01
C SER A 103 -16.92 -4.83 -11.67
N SER A 104 -16.96 -4.85 -13.00
CA SER A 104 -18.18 -5.16 -13.73
C SER A 104 -18.49 -6.62 -13.42
N ALA A 105 -19.26 -6.85 -12.36
CA ALA A 105 -19.99 -8.09 -12.23
C ALA A 105 -20.85 -8.21 -13.49
N SER A 106 -20.45 -9.12 -14.39
CA SER A 106 -21.35 -9.58 -15.45
C SER A 106 -22.51 -10.36 -14.81
N PRO A 107 -23.71 -10.31 -15.42
CA PRO A 107 -24.95 -10.82 -14.86
C PRO A 107 -24.96 -12.33 -14.64
#